data_AF-A0A4Q3ACY4-F1
#
_entry.id   AF-A0A4Q3ACY4-F1
#
_cell.length_a   1.000
_cell.length_b   1.000
_cell.length_c   1.000
_cell.angle_alpha   90.00
_cell.angle_beta   90.00
_cell.angle_gamma   90.00
#
_symmetry.space_group_name_H-M   'P 1'
#
loop_
_entity.id
_entity.type
_entity.pdbx_description
1 polymer ?
#
loop_
_entity_poly.entity_id
_entity_poly.type
_entity_poly.pdbx_seq_one_letter_code
_entity_poly.pdbx_strand_id
1 'polypeptide(L)'
;MSRILNPLPQHRALVDWLRTRESEVWKWHSDAERLTQDAEEVRLSLLRDTYRMDAAGHPELFAEITAAQQALGLTKVIVHAYQAQGHTMPNAAICYLPGEAHLIFSGPILTLLSPAELRAVIGHELAHHLLWQMEDGAFYLADRILHQSAAHPHAEPSHGQSARLWSLATELFADRGAYLATGCLDTAVASLVKTSTGLAQVSGKSYLTQAEEIFSKSKPKTEQLSHPETFMRARALQLWVEESEALDEAVARMLVEDEGVEEMDLIQQAQLAQLTQRFLKQHLSPAWFRSEAVLAHARLYFPDFTPADASDGELAGELESLSKPRREFLCHVMLDFCAVDPDLDDLPVAAAIERARDLECLSHFEKLAAKELKLKAKDLKRLKEKSSELLAAAQP
;
A
#
# COMPACT_ATOMS: atom_id res chain seq x y z
N MET A 1 -27.79 -2.61 -14.64
CA MET A 1 -27.64 -2.92 -13.19
C MET A 1 -26.97 -1.72 -12.54
N SER A 2 -27.41 -1.29 -11.35
CA SER A 2 -26.70 -0.23 -10.61
C SER A 2 -25.34 -0.78 -10.18
N ARG A 3 -24.27 -0.06 -10.51
CA ARG A 3 -22.90 -0.46 -10.18
C ARG A 3 -22.60 -0.04 -8.75
N ILE A 4 -22.24 -1.00 -7.90
CA ILE A 4 -22.00 -0.78 -6.46
C ILE A 4 -20.50 -0.56 -6.23
N LEU A 5 -20.16 0.42 -5.38
CA LEU A 5 -18.77 0.60 -4.93
C LEU A 5 -18.40 -0.46 -3.90
N ASN A 6 -17.28 -1.14 -4.15
CA ASN A 6 -16.68 -2.10 -3.22
C ASN A 6 -15.25 -1.65 -2.87
N PRO A 7 -14.82 -1.81 -1.61
CA PRO A 7 -13.44 -1.59 -1.21
C PRO A 7 -12.46 -2.34 -2.12
N LEU A 8 -11.33 -1.71 -2.43
CA LEU A 8 -10.27 -2.34 -3.20
C LEU A 8 -9.63 -3.50 -2.41
N PRO A 9 -9.00 -4.48 -3.09
CA PRO A 9 -8.27 -5.57 -2.42
C PRO A 9 -7.24 -5.07 -1.39
N GLN A 10 -6.56 -3.97 -1.69
CA GLN A 10 -5.58 -3.33 -0.80
C GLN A 10 -6.19 -2.91 0.54
N HIS A 11 -7.40 -2.32 0.53
CA HIS A 11 -8.10 -1.94 1.76
C HIS A 11 -8.42 -3.16 2.62
N ARG A 12 -8.93 -4.23 2.00
CA ARG A 12 -9.30 -5.47 2.69
C ARG A 12 -8.07 -6.13 3.31
N ALA A 13 -6.99 -6.23 2.54
CA ALA A 13 -5.75 -6.83 3.00
C ALA A 13 -5.17 -6.10 4.24
N LEU A 14 -5.18 -4.77 4.25
CA LEU A 14 -4.70 -3.98 5.40
C LEU A 14 -5.63 -4.08 6.61
N VAL A 15 -6.96 -4.03 6.40
CA VAL A 15 -7.93 -4.25 7.48
C VAL A 15 -7.75 -5.63 8.11
N ASP A 16 -7.63 -6.68 7.29
CA ASP A 16 -7.45 -8.05 7.76
C ASP A 16 -6.10 -8.22 8.48
N TRP A 17 -5.04 -7.62 7.96
CA TRP A 17 -3.73 -7.61 8.61
C TRP A 17 -3.79 -6.94 9.98
N LEU A 18 -4.39 -5.74 10.08
CA LEU A 18 -4.53 -5.03 11.36
C LEU A 18 -5.36 -5.83 12.38
N ARG A 19 -6.47 -6.42 11.95
CA ARG A 19 -7.32 -7.25 12.83
C ARG A 19 -6.61 -8.48 13.37
N THR A 20 -5.77 -9.11 12.53
CA THR A 20 -5.15 -10.40 12.86
C THR A 20 -3.78 -10.24 13.54
N ARG A 21 -2.96 -9.31 13.08
CA ARG A 21 -1.58 -9.08 13.57
C ARG A 21 -1.50 -8.02 14.66
N GLU A 22 -2.35 -7.00 14.59
CA GLU A 22 -2.37 -5.86 15.52
C GLU A 22 -3.68 -5.83 16.33
N SER A 23 -4.16 -7.00 16.76
CA SER A 23 -5.50 -7.13 17.35
C SER A 23 -5.70 -6.30 18.62
N GLU A 24 -4.65 -6.05 19.39
CA GLU A 24 -4.70 -5.20 20.59
C GLU A 24 -4.82 -3.72 20.21
N VAL A 25 -4.05 -3.26 19.22
CA VAL A 25 -4.15 -1.90 18.66
C VAL A 25 -5.56 -1.70 18.08
N TRP A 26 -6.03 -2.64 17.26
CA TRP A 26 -7.37 -2.61 16.69
C TRP A 26 -8.45 -2.43 17.76
N LYS A 27 -8.40 -3.25 18.83
CA LYS A 27 -9.34 -3.15 19.96
C LYS A 27 -9.25 -1.80 20.65
N TRP A 28 -8.04 -1.29 20.88
CA TRP A 28 -7.83 0.00 21.54
C TRP A 28 -8.45 1.17 20.75
N HIS A 29 -8.29 1.19 19.42
CA HIS A 29 -8.88 2.25 18.60
C HIS A 29 -10.40 2.08 18.39
N SER A 30 -10.94 0.87 18.55
CA SER A 30 -12.38 0.59 18.44
C SER A 30 -13.22 1.07 19.64
N ASP A 31 -12.58 1.63 20.66
CA ASP A 31 -13.21 2.10 21.90
C ASP A 31 -14.13 3.32 21.65
N ALA A 32 -15.44 3.12 21.87
CA ALA A 32 -16.50 4.03 21.44
C ALA A 32 -16.51 5.39 22.17
N GLU A 33 -16.07 5.45 23.43
CA GLU A 33 -16.08 6.70 24.20
C GLU A 33 -15.13 7.76 23.62
N ARG A 34 -14.02 7.33 23.02
CA ARG A 34 -13.04 8.22 22.39
C ARG A 34 -13.54 8.80 21.07
N LEU A 35 -14.30 8.01 20.31
CA LEU A 35 -14.90 8.46 19.04
C LEU A 35 -15.90 9.61 19.25
N THR A 36 -16.58 9.67 20.39
CA THR A 36 -17.56 10.71 20.69
C THR A 36 -16.97 12.06 21.11
N GLN A 37 -15.87 12.08 21.87
CA GLN A 37 -15.23 13.35 22.29
C GLN A 37 -14.58 14.06 21.09
N ASP A 38 -13.98 13.29 20.18
CA ASP A 38 -13.38 13.81 18.95
C ASP A 38 -14.40 14.56 18.06
N ALA A 39 -15.68 14.16 18.05
CA ALA A 39 -16.68 14.70 17.12
C ALA A 39 -17.06 16.16 17.36
N GLU A 40 -17.26 16.58 18.62
CA GLU A 40 -17.63 17.96 18.94
C GLU A 40 -16.47 18.93 18.70
N GLU A 41 -15.24 18.50 19.01
CA GLU A 41 -14.04 19.29 18.73
C GLU A 41 -13.85 19.52 17.23
N VAL A 42 -14.07 18.48 16.42
CA VAL A 42 -14.07 18.57 14.95
C VAL A 42 -15.11 19.57 14.46
N ARG A 43 -16.37 19.47 14.91
CA ARG A 43 -17.42 20.42 14.51
C ARG A 43 -17.06 21.87 14.88
N LEU A 44 -16.52 22.09 16.07
CA LEU A 44 -16.11 23.42 16.53
C LEU A 44 -14.92 23.96 15.72
N SER A 45 -13.94 23.12 15.38
CA SER A 45 -12.81 23.51 14.53
C SER A 45 -13.28 23.92 13.14
N LEU A 46 -14.19 23.14 12.52
CA LEU A 46 -14.75 23.48 11.21
C LEU A 46 -15.44 24.85 11.23
N LEU A 47 -16.24 25.15 12.26
CA LEU A 47 -16.91 26.44 12.38
C LEU A 47 -15.95 27.62 12.59
N ARG A 48 -14.75 27.37 13.12
CA ARG A 48 -13.73 28.40 13.32
C ARG A 48 -13.03 28.80 12.03
N ASP A 49 -12.67 27.79 11.22
CA ASP A 49 -11.75 27.97 10.11
C ASP A 49 -12.46 28.08 8.74
N THR A 50 -13.79 27.92 8.73
CA THR A 50 -14.59 27.89 7.50
C THR A 50 -15.87 28.72 7.59
N TYR A 51 -16.41 29.11 6.43
CA TYR A 51 -17.75 29.68 6.30
C TYR A 51 -18.75 28.57 5.99
N ARG A 52 -19.72 28.34 6.88
CA ARG A 52 -20.80 27.36 6.66
C ARG A 52 -21.81 27.89 5.65
N MET A 53 -22.06 27.10 4.61
CA MET A 53 -23.05 27.38 3.59
C MET A 53 -24.39 26.69 3.92
N ASP A 54 -25.49 27.29 3.49
CA ASP A 54 -26.83 26.72 3.57
C ASP A 54 -27.52 26.67 2.20
N ALA A 55 -28.58 25.87 2.13
CA ALA A 55 -29.33 25.63 0.90
C ALA A 55 -30.11 26.85 0.40
N ALA A 56 -30.45 27.80 1.29
CA ALA A 56 -31.16 29.02 0.91
C ALA A 56 -30.23 30.00 0.18
N GLY A 57 -28.98 30.11 0.66
CA GLY A 57 -27.94 30.93 0.04
C GLY A 57 -27.24 30.29 -1.15
N HIS A 58 -27.20 28.95 -1.21
CA HIS A 58 -26.43 28.20 -2.23
C HIS A 58 -27.25 27.07 -2.88
N PRO A 59 -28.42 27.35 -3.47
CA PRO A 59 -29.34 26.32 -3.94
C PRO A 59 -28.74 25.40 -5.00
N GLU A 60 -27.90 25.93 -5.91
CA GLU A 60 -27.25 25.15 -6.97
C GLU A 60 -26.27 24.12 -6.38
N LEU A 61 -25.44 24.51 -5.41
CA LEU A 61 -24.53 23.60 -4.71
C LEU A 61 -25.30 22.45 -4.04
N PHE A 62 -26.37 22.77 -3.31
CA PHE A 62 -27.15 21.77 -2.58
C PHE A 62 -27.95 20.85 -3.50
N ALA A 63 -28.31 21.30 -4.72
CA ALA A 63 -28.86 20.43 -5.75
C ALA A 63 -27.83 19.38 -6.20
N GLU A 64 -26.57 19.78 -6.41
CA GLU A 64 -25.50 18.87 -6.80
C GLU A 64 -25.11 17.91 -5.67
N ILE A 65 -25.09 18.37 -4.42
CA ILE A 65 -24.93 17.52 -3.23
C ILE A 65 -26.02 16.44 -3.19
N THR A 66 -27.27 16.84 -3.33
CA THR A 66 -28.41 15.92 -3.30
C THR A 66 -28.31 14.88 -4.42
N ALA A 67 -27.93 15.30 -5.63
CA ALA A 67 -27.77 14.41 -6.77
C ALA A 67 -26.64 13.38 -6.53
N ALA A 68 -25.49 13.81 -6.00
CA ALA A 68 -24.39 12.92 -5.66
C ALA A 68 -24.76 11.92 -4.53
N GLN A 69 -25.45 12.38 -3.48
CA GLN A 69 -25.95 11.52 -2.42
C GLN A 69 -26.91 10.44 -2.95
N GLN A 70 -27.83 10.81 -3.85
CA GLN A 70 -28.76 9.86 -4.45
C GLN A 70 -28.02 8.81 -5.29
N ALA A 71 -27.06 9.24 -6.10
CA ALA A 71 -26.28 8.34 -6.95
C ALA A 71 -25.45 7.32 -6.14
N LEU A 72 -24.95 7.71 -4.97
CA LEU A 72 -24.15 6.85 -4.08
C LEU A 72 -24.99 6.13 -3.01
N GLY A 73 -26.30 6.33 -2.96
CA GLY A 73 -27.18 5.71 -1.96
C GLY A 73 -27.03 6.26 -0.54
N LEU A 74 -26.47 7.47 -0.38
CA LEU A 74 -26.18 8.13 0.90
C LEU A 74 -27.31 9.07 1.37
N THR A 75 -28.56 8.79 1.02
CA THR A 75 -29.72 9.68 1.29
C THR A 75 -30.04 9.87 2.78
N LYS A 76 -29.52 9.00 3.65
CA LYS A 76 -29.68 9.10 5.11
C LYS A 76 -28.55 9.90 5.78
N VAL A 77 -27.48 10.21 5.05
CA VAL A 77 -26.34 10.98 5.58
C VAL A 77 -26.69 12.45 5.54
N ILE A 78 -26.41 13.16 6.64
CA ILE A 78 -26.56 14.61 6.69
C ILE A 78 -25.31 15.22 6.07
N VAL A 79 -25.46 16.01 5.01
CA VAL A 79 -24.33 16.70 4.38
C VAL A 79 -24.31 18.16 4.80
N HIS A 80 -23.14 18.59 5.27
CA HIS A 80 -22.83 19.99 5.57
C HIS A 80 -21.78 20.48 4.58
N ALA A 81 -21.91 21.73 4.14
CA ALA A 81 -21.02 22.34 3.17
C ALA A 81 -20.36 23.59 3.75
N TYR A 82 -19.06 23.72 3.53
CA TYR A 82 -18.22 24.76 4.08
C TYR A 82 -17.27 25.32 3.03
N GLN A 83 -16.97 26.61 3.11
CA GLN A 83 -15.93 27.26 2.32
C GLN A 83 -14.76 27.60 3.24
N ALA A 84 -13.58 27.01 2.98
CA ALA A 84 -12.37 27.28 3.74
C ALA A 84 -11.85 28.70 3.48
N GLN A 85 -11.27 29.31 4.51
CA GLN A 85 -10.67 30.64 4.46
C GLN A 85 -9.18 30.55 4.09
N GLY A 86 -8.66 31.52 3.32
CA GLY A 86 -7.20 31.67 3.09
C GLY A 86 -6.57 30.72 2.07
N HIS A 87 -7.31 29.77 1.51
CA HIS A 87 -6.80 28.86 0.46
C HIS A 87 -7.02 29.45 -0.94
N THR A 88 -5.95 29.52 -1.74
CA THR A 88 -5.98 30.09 -3.10
C THR A 88 -6.14 29.04 -4.21
N MET A 89 -5.74 27.80 -3.96
CA MET A 89 -5.84 26.71 -4.93
C MET A 89 -7.21 26.02 -4.84
N PRO A 90 -7.82 25.64 -5.98
CA PRO A 90 -9.08 24.90 -5.99
C PRO A 90 -8.88 23.53 -5.34
N ASN A 91 -9.68 23.22 -4.33
CA ASN A 91 -9.68 21.89 -3.71
C ASN A 91 -11.03 21.57 -3.06
N ALA A 92 -11.29 20.29 -2.83
CA ALA A 92 -12.35 19.81 -1.95
C ALA A 92 -11.75 18.80 -0.97
N ALA A 93 -12.38 18.68 0.18
CA ALA A 93 -12.07 17.66 1.17
C ALA A 93 -13.34 17.28 1.92
N ILE A 94 -13.31 16.12 2.56
CA ILE A 94 -14.37 15.69 3.46
C ILE A 94 -13.84 15.44 4.86
N CYS A 95 -14.62 15.88 5.84
CA CYS A 95 -14.47 15.43 7.21
C CYS A 95 -15.60 14.45 7.54
N TYR A 96 -15.22 13.28 8.05
CA TYR A 96 -16.12 12.19 8.40
C TYR A 96 -16.55 12.28 9.86
N LEU A 97 -17.86 12.27 10.08
CA LEU A 97 -18.47 11.95 11.37
C LEU A 97 -19.55 10.89 11.15
N PRO A 98 -19.80 9.98 12.10
CA PRO A 98 -20.86 8.98 11.95
C PRO A 98 -22.23 9.62 11.64
N GLY A 99 -22.74 9.38 10.43
CA GLY A 99 -24.02 9.93 9.94
C GLY A 99 -23.95 11.34 9.35
N GLU A 100 -22.78 12.00 9.39
CA GLU A 100 -22.56 13.36 8.94
C GLU A 100 -21.34 13.45 8.01
N ALA A 101 -21.54 14.03 6.83
CA ALA A 101 -20.48 14.32 5.86
C ALA A 101 -20.26 15.84 5.80
N HIS A 102 -19.06 16.29 6.14
CA HIS A 102 -18.70 17.71 6.12
C HIS A 102 -17.82 18.00 4.90
N LEU A 103 -18.42 18.50 3.82
CA LEU A 103 -17.72 18.91 2.60
C LEU A 103 -17.09 20.28 2.77
N ILE A 104 -15.79 20.38 2.51
CA ILE A 104 -15.00 21.60 2.66
C ILE A 104 -14.43 21.97 1.29
N PHE A 105 -14.89 23.09 0.74
CA PHE A 105 -14.42 23.63 -0.53
C PHE A 105 -13.36 24.70 -0.29
N SER A 106 -12.33 24.73 -1.14
CA SER A 106 -11.20 25.66 -1.04
C SER A 106 -10.91 26.33 -2.39
N GLY A 107 -10.39 27.55 -2.33
CA GLY A 107 -10.06 28.32 -3.54
C GLY A 107 -11.27 28.58 -4.44
N PRO A 108 -11.05 28.79 -5.76
CA PRO A 108 -12.12 29.12 -6.69
C PRO A 108 -12.90 27.89 -7.20
N ILE A 109 -12.89 26.75 -6.49
CA ILE A 109 -13.43 25.49 -7.01
C ILE A 109 -14.91 25.58 -7.40
N LEU A 110 -15.72 26.30 -6.61
CA LEU A 110 -17.16 26.46 -6.86
C LEU A 110 -17.47 27.29 -8.12
N THR A 111 -16.56 28.19 -8.53
CA THR A 111 -16.71 29.00 -9.74
C THR A 111 -15.95 28.42 -10.94
N LEU A 112 -14.95 27.57 -10.68
CA LEU A 112 -14.15 26.90 -11.70
C LEU A 112 -14.90 25.76 -12.39
N LEU A 113 -15.69 25.01 -11.62
CA LEU A 113 -16.35 23.80 -12.09
C LEU A 113 -17.77 24.09 -12.58
N SER A 114 -18.16 23.45 -13.69
CA SER A 114 -19.57 23.38 -14.07
C SER A 114 -20.38 22.56 -13.05
N PRO A 115 -21.73 22.64 -13.04
CA PRO A 115 -22.53 21.86 -12.10
C PRO A 115 -22.27 20.36 -12.13
N ALA A 116 -22.09 19.77 -13.33
CA ALA A 116 -21.79 18.35 -13.48
C ALA A 116 -20.37 17.99 -12.99
N GLU A 117 -19.39 18.87 -13.18
CA GLU A 117 -18.03 18.68 -12.67
C GLU A 117 -17.95 18.86 -11.15
N LEU A 118 -18.72 19.81 -10.60
CA LEU A 118 -18.88 19.97 -9.16
C LEU A 118 -19.53 18.74 -8.54
N ARG A 119 -20.56 18.16 -9.20
CA ARG A 119 -21.16 16.88 -8.80
C ARG A 119 -20.14 15.74 -8.80
N ALA A 120 -19.23 15.69 -9.77
CA ALA A 120 -18.16 14.70 -9.79
C ALA A 120 -17.23 14.83 -8.57
N VAL A 121 -16.80 16.06 -8.23
CA VAL A 121 -15.97 16.31 -7.04
C VAL A 121 -16.73 15.96 -5.76
N ILE A 122 -17.99 16.33 -5.64
CA ILE A 122 -18.80 15.95 -4.47
C ILE A 122 -18.97 14.43 -4.39
N GLY A 123 -19.19 13.76 -5.52
CA GLY A 123 -19.27 12.31 -5.60
C GLY A 123 -17.97 11.62 -5.19
N HIS A 124 -16.82 12.21 -5.51
CA HIS A 124 -15.51 11.76 -5.03
C HIS A 124 -15.43 11.85 -3.50
N GLU A 125 -15.68 13.03 -2.94
CA GLU A 125 -15.61 13.25 -1.49
C GLU A 125 -16.60 12.37 -0.73
N LEU A 126 -17.83 12.23 -1.21
CA LEU A 126 -18.84 11.37 -0.59
C LEU A 126 -18.48 9.88 -0.68
N ALA A 127 -17.66 9.47 -1.66
CA ALA A 127 -17.18 8.10 -1.73
C ALA A 127 -16.15 7.81 -0.64
N HIS A 128 -15.28 8.75 -0.25
CA HIS A 128 -14.44 8.58 0.95
C HIS A 128 -15.29 8.29 2.19
N HIS A 129 -16.32 9.10 2.42
CA HIS A 129 -17.26 8.87 3.53
C HIS A 129 -17.97 7.51 3.40
N LEU A 130 -18.41 7.12 2.20
CA LEU A 130 -19.01 5.80 1.98
C LEU A 130 -18.05 4.66 2.35
N LEU A 131 -16.78 4.70 1.92
CA LEU A 131 -15.78 3.70 2.28
C LEU A 131 -15.64 3.58 3.80
N TRP A 132 -15.53 4.71 4.49
CA TRP A 132 -15.39 4.77 5.93
C TRP A 132 -16.61 4.27 6.71
N GLN A 133 -17.81 4.26 6.12
CA GLN A 133 -19.01 3.66 6.73
C GLN A 133 -19.13 2.14 6.51
N MET A 134 -18.40 1.59 5.53
CA MET A 134 -18.52 0.17 5.21
C MET A 134 -18.00 -0.71 6.35
N GLU A 135 -18.58 -1.92 6.45
CA GLU A 135 -18.19 -2.95 7.43
C GLU A 135 -18.15 -2.41 8.87
N ASP A 136 -19.21 -1.71 9.26
CA ASP A 136 -19.38 -1.12 10.59
C ASP A 136 -18.22 -0.21 11.00
N GLY A 137 -17.65 0.53 10.04
CA GLY A 137 -16.58 1.50 10.28
C GLY A 137 -15.17 0.92 10.24
N ALA A 138 -15.00 -0.33 9.80
CA ALA A 138 -13.68 -0.99 9.77
C ALA A 138 -12.64 -0.22 8.97
N PHE A 139 -13.03 0.35 7.82
CA PHE A 139 -12.11 1.10 6.98
C PHE A 139 -11.75 2.46 7.59
N TYR A 140 -12.69 3.12 8.27
CA TYR A 140 -12.38 4.34 9.03
C TYR A 140 -11.38 4.07 10.16
N LEU A 141 -11.56 2.95 10.85
CA LEU A 141 -10.67 2.55 11.92
C LEU A 141 -9.25 2.26 11.41
N ALA A 142 -9.14 1.52 10.30
CA ALA A 142 -7.86 1.26 9.64
C ALA A 142 -7.18 2.55 9.16
N ASP A 143 -7.94 3.47 8.56
CA ASP A 143 -7.44 4.78 8.13
C ASP A 143 -6.77 5.53 9.30
N ARG A 144 -7.46 5.60 10.45
CA ARG A 144 -6.90 6.25 11.65
C ARG A 144 -5.65 5.55 12.15
N ILE A 145 -5.67 4.23 12.28
CA ILE A 145 -4.53 3.45 12.79
C ILE A 145 -3.31 3.69 11.91
N LEU A 146 -3.45 3.53 10.58
CA LEU A 146 -2.33 3.65 9.65
C LEU A 146 -1.71 5.05 9.67
N HIS A 147 -2.51 6.10 9.61
CA HIS A 147 -2.00 7.47 9.62
C HIS A 147 -1.42 7.87 10.98
N GLN A 148 -2.01 7.42 12.09
CA GLN A 148 -1.45 7.68 13.43
C GLN A 148 -0.14 6.92 13.66
N SER A 149 -0.04 5.67 13.20
CA SER A 149 1.19 4.90 13.22
C SER A 149 2.28 5.57 12.37
N ALA A 150 1.96 6.03 11.17
CA ALA A 150 2.91 6.72 10.29
C ALA A 150 3.37 8.08 10.84
N ALA A 151 2.51 8.78 11.59
CA ALA A 151 2.85 10.07 12.21
C ALA A 151 3.64 9.94 13.52
N HIS A 152 3.82 8.73 14.06
CA HIS A 152 4.51 8.52 15.32
C HIS A 152 6.02 8.84 15.18
N PRO A 153 6.67 9.49 16.17
CA PRO A 153 8.09 9.86 16.10
C PRO A 153 9.06 8.68 15.92
N HIS A 154 8.62 7.47 16.27
CA HIS A 154 9.35 6.22 16.12
C HIS A 154 8.74 5.31 15.05
N ALA A 155 8.04 5.88 14.07
CA ALA A 155 7.49 5.12 12.97
C ALA A 155 8.63 4.54 12.10
N GLU A 156 8.65 3.21 11.98
CA GLU A 156 9.47 2.54 10.96
C GLU A 156 8.97 2.84 9.53
N PRO A 157 9.82 2.77 8.51
CA PRO A 157 9.46 3.06 7.11
C PRO A 157 8.20 2.33 6.61
N SER A 158 7.95 1.10 7.08
CA SER A 158 6.78 0.31 6.69
C SER A 158 5.45 0.89 7.14
N HIS A 159 5.42 1.64 8.24
CA HIS A 159 4.20 2.37 8.64
C HIS A 159 3.87 3.46 7.63
N GLY A 160 4.88 4.23 7.22
CA GLY A 160 4.73 5.28 6.21
C GLY A 160 4.29 4.70 4.87
N GLN A 161 4.90 3.61 4.42
CA GLN A 161 4.53 2.95 3.16
C GLN A 161 3.12 2.34 3.21
N SER A 162 2.70 1.78 4.34
CA SER A 162 1.34 1.25 4.50
C SER A 162 0.28 2.36 4.47
N ALA A 163 0.54 3.50 5.14
CA ALA A 163 -0.35 4.66 5.11
C ALA A 163 -0.42 5.30 3.71
N ARG A 164 0.72 5.35 3.00
CA ARG A 164 0.78 5.77 1.60
C ARG A 164 -0.06 4.86 0.70
N LEU A 165 0.17 3.55 0.74
CA LEU A 165 -0.59 2.58 -0.06
C LEU A 165 -2.10 2.71 0.20
N TRP A 166 -2.47 2.88 1.46
CA TRP A 166 -3.85 3.11 1.87
C TRP A 166 -4.44 4.38 1.26
N SER A 167 -3.73 5.50 1.34
CA SER A 167 -4.15 6.79 0.78
C SER A 167 -4.36 6.70 -0.74
N LEU A 168 -3.40 6.10 -1.44
CA LEU A 168 -3.45 5.94 -2.89
C LEU A 168 -4.61 5.06 -3.33
N ALA A 169 -4.86 3.93 -2.64
CA ALA A 169 -6.00 3.05 -2.91
C ALA A 169 -7.34 3.73 -2.63
N THR A 170 -7.39 4.57 -1.59
CA THR A 170 -8.58 5.33 -1.18
C THR A 170 -8.96 6.36 -2.25
N GLU A 171 -7.98 7.03 -2.86
CA GLU A 171 -8.21 7.95 -3.98
C GLU A 171 -8.77 7.23 -5.23
N LEU A 172 -8.23 6.06 -5.58
CA LEU A 172 -8.74 5.27 -6.70
C LEU A 172 -10.16 4.76 -6.45
N PHE A 173 -10.51 4.47 -5.19
CA PHE A 173 -11.88 4.16 -4.80
C PHE A 173 -12.79 5.38 -5.01
N ALA A 174 -12.37 6.55 -4.52
CA ALA A 174 -13.17 7.75 -4.57
C ALA A 174 -13.38 8.29 -6.00
N ASP A 175 -12.42 8.09 -6.90
CA ASP A 175 -12.58 8.36 -8.35
C ASP A 175 -13.78 7.63 -8.96
N ARG A 176 -14.06 6.41 -8.50
CA ARG A 176 -15.25 5.65 -8.93
C ARG A 176 -16.53 6.33 -8.46
N GLY A 177 -16.50 6.99 -7.29
CA GLY A 177 -17.58 7.82 -6.77
C GLY A 177 -17.91 9.01 -7.67
N ALA A 178 -16.89 9.69 -8.20
CA ALA A 178 -17.05 10.79 -9.15
C ALA A 178 -17.79 10.34 -10.42
N TYR A 179 -17.41 9.18 -10.96
CA TYR A 179 -18.09 8.59 -12.11
C TYR A 179 -19.55 8.24 -11.77
N LEU A 180 -19.82 7.57 -10.64
CA LEU A 180 -21.18 7.17 -10.29
C LEU A 180 -22.10 8.37 -10.08
N ALA A 181 -21.59 9.45 -9.49
CA ALA A 181 -22.35 10.68 -9.27
C ALA A 181 -22.78 11.35 -10.59
N THR A 182 -21.99 11.22 -11.65
CA THR A 182 -22.22 11.89 -12.93
C THR A 182 -22.73 10.99 -14.05
N GLY A 183 -22.45 9.69 -13.99
CA GLY A 183 -22.64 8.75 -15.08
C GLY A 183 -21.77 9.04 -16.32
N CYS A 184 -20.75 9.89 -16.20
CA CYS A 184 -19.97 10.39 -17.35
C CYS A 184 -18.48 10.39 -17.03
N LEU A 185 -17.73 9.50 -17.70
CA LEU A 185 -16.28 9.39 -17.54
C LEU A 185 -15.55 10.68 -17.93
N ASP A 186 -15.95 11.29 -19.05
CA ASP A 186 -15.34 12.53 -19.53
C ASP A 186 -15.49 13.66 -18.51
N THR A 187 -16.65 13.76 -17.85
CA THR A 187 -16.91 14.77 -16.81
C THR A 187 -16.08 14.51 -15.56
N ALA A 188 -16.03 13.26 -15.08
CA ALA A 188 -15.24 12.89 -13.90
C ALA A 188 -13.73 13.13 -14.11
N VAL A 189 -13.20 12.81 -15.29
CA VAL A 189 -11.80 13.08 -15.64
C VAL A 189 -11.56 14.58 -15.81
N ALA A 190 -12.46 15.31 -16.47
CA ALA A 190 -12.33 16.76 -16.62
C ALA A 190 -12.31 17.45 -15.25
N SER A 191 -13.20 17.11 -14.32
CA SER A 191 -13.21 17.69 -12.97
C SER A 191 -11.90 17.42 -12.23
N LEU A 192 -11.38 16.18 -12.29
CA LEU A 192 -10.11 15.81 -11.67
C LEU A 192 -8.93 16.65 -12.19
N VAL A 193 -8.84 16.82 -13.51
CA VAL A 193 -7.78 17.63 -14.14
C VAL A 193 -7.95 19.12 -13.84
N LYS A 194 -9.17 19.65 -13.85
CA LYS A 194 -9.43 21.05 -13.50
C LYS A 194 -9.05 21.35 -12.05
N THR A 195 -9.41 20.49 -11.11
CA THR A 195 -9.06 20.65 -9.69
C THR A 195 -7.54 20.62 -9.50
N SER A 196 -6.82 19.73 -10.18
CA SER A 196 -5.35 19.64 -10.04
C SER A 196 -4.58 20.76 -10.75
N THR A 197 -5.11 21.34 -11.83
CA THR A 197 -4.38 22.31 -12.68
C THR A 197 -4.88 23.75 -12.58
N GLY A 198 -6.10 23.97 -12.11
CA GLY A 198 -6.79 25.26 -12.15
C GLY A 198 -7.24 25.70 -13.55
N LEU A 199 -7.14 24.84 -14.58
CA LEU A 199 -7.59 25.17 -15.93
C LEU A 199 -9.12 25.29 -16.00
N ALA A 200 -9.61 26.33 -16.68
CA ALA A 200 -11.05 26.54 -16.83
C ALA A 200 -11.71 25.60 -17.86
N GLN A 201 -10.95 25.14 -18.86
CA GLN A 201 -11.44 24.31 -19.96
C GLN A 201 -10.55 23.09 -20.12
N VAL A 202 -11.13 21.90 -19.97
CA VAL A 202 -10.45 20.62 -20.08
C VAL A 202 -11.34 19.65 -20.82
N SER A 203 -10.74 18.86 -21.73
CA SER A 203 -11.39 17.72 -22.38
C SER A 203 -10.97 16.42 -21.70
N GLY A 204 -11.89 15.78 -20.97
CA GLY A 204 -11.63 14.50 -20.32
C GLY A 204 -11.17 13.42 -21.31
N LYS A 205 -11.84 13.32 -22.47
CA LYS A 205 -11.48 12.41 -23.56
C LYS A 205 -10.04 12.62 -24.06
N SER A 206 -9.63 13.87 -24.27
CA SER A 206 -8.27 14.18 -24.72
C SER A 206 -7.24 13.79 -23.65
N TYR A 207 -7.56 14.02 -22.37
CA TYR A 207 -6.68 13.64 -21.27
C TYR A 207 -6.57 12.11 -21.10
N LEU A 208 -7.66 11.36 -21.34
CA LEU A 208 -7.62 9.89 -21.36
C LEU A 208 -6.72 9.35 -22.47
N THR A 209 -6.76 9.97 -23.66
CA THR A 209 -5.85 9.61 -24.77
C THR A 209 -4.39 9.85 -24.38
N GLN A 210 -4.11 10.96 -23.69
CA GLN A 210 -2.78 11.26 -23.16
C GLN A 210 -2.34 10.23 -22.11
N ALA A 211 -3.22 9.84 -21.19
CA ALA A 211 -2.94 8.83 -20.19
C ALA A 211 -2.60 7.48 -20.86
N GLU A 212 -3.39 7.05 -21.85
CA GLU A 212 -3.11 5.84 -22.62
C GLU A 212 -1.76 5.90 -23.35
N GLU A 213 -1.42 7.03 -23.95
CA GLU A 213 -0.11 7.23 -24.59
C GLU A 213 1.04 7.01 -23.61
N ILE A 214 0.95 7.54 -22.39
CA ILE A 214 1.96 7.34 -21.34
C ILE A 214 2.08 5.85 -21.01
N PHE A 215 0.96 5.17 -20.74
CA PHE A 215 0.94 3.73 -20.40
C PHE A 215 1.42 2.83 -21.55
N SER A 216 1.30 3.27 -22.80
CA SER A 216 1.82 2.53 -23.96
C SER A 216 3.34 2.64 -24.10
N LYS A 217 3.94 3.71 -23.57
CA LYS A 217 5.37 4.04 -23.72
C LYS A 217 6.19 3.73 -22.47
N SER A 218 5.55 3.63 -21.31
CA SER A 218 6.22 3.38 -20.04
C SER A 218 5.41 2.43 -19.16
N LYS A 219 6.02 2.01 -18.06
CA LYS A 219 5.35 1.29 -16.97
C LYS A 219 5.30 2.24 -15.78
N PRO A 220 4.39 3.22 -15.78
CA PRO A 220 4.38 4.27 -14.78
C PRO A 220 4.07 3.68 -13.39
N LYS A 221 4.76 4.21 -12.39
CA LYS A 221 4.53 3.96 -10.96
C LYS A 221 4.38 5.30 -10.27
N THR A 222 3.57 5.36 -9.22
CA THR A 222 3.38 6.63 -8.51
C THR A 222 4.57 6.94 -7.64
N GLU A 223 5.07 8.18 -7.68
CA GLU A 223 6.09 8.66 -6.74
C GLU A 223 5.45 9.54 -5.65
N GLN A 224 4.12 9.70 -5.69
CA GLN A 224 3.36 10.55 -4.78
C GLN A 224 3.11 9.89 -3.42
N LEU A 225 2.94 10.72 -2.40
CA LEU A 225 2.71 10.27 -1.02
C LEU A 225 1.23 10.10 -0.67
N SER A 226 0.36 10.94 -1.23
CA SER A 226 -1.06 10.98 -0.82
C SER A 226 -2.05 10.72 -1.95
N HIS A 227 -1.79 11.21 -3.17
CA HIS A 227 -2.68 11.02 -4.31
C HIS A 227 -1.88 10.51 -5.51
N PRO A 228 -2.33 9.47 -6.23
CA PRO A 228 -1.66 9.07 -7.47
C PRO A 228 -1.71 10.21 -8.48
N GLU A 229 -0.76 10.23 -9.41
CA GLU A 229 -0.71 11.21 -10.48
C GLU A 229 -2.03 11.17 -11.28
N THR A 230 -2.52 12.36 -11.66
CA THR A 230 -3.80 12.56 -12.34
C THR A 230 -4.02 11.62 -13.54
N PHE A 231 -2.98 11.32 -14.32
CA PHE A 231 -3.09 10.41 -15.47
C PHE A 231 -3.26 8.94 -15.06
N MET A 232 -2.69 8.50 -13.93
CA MET A 232 -2.91 7.16 -13.39
C MET A 232 -4.32 7.01 -12.88
N ARG A 233 -4.81 8.00 -12.12
CA ARG A 233 -6.20 8.07 -11.64
C ARG A 233 -7.20 8.00 -12.79
N ALA A 234 -7.00 8.83 -13.82
CA ALA A 234 -7.84 8.82 -15.02
C ALA A 234 -7.82 7.45 -15.73
N ARG A 235 -6.64 6.81 -15.86
CA ARG A 235 -6.51 5.49 -16.48
C ARG A 235 -7.17 4.38 -15.65
N ALA A 236 -6.96 4.37 -14.34
CA ALA A 236 -7.58 3.40 -13.43
C ALA A 236 -9.12 3.53 -13.46
N LEU A 237 -9.63 4.75 -13.46
CA LEU A 237 -11.07 5.02 -13.59
C LEU A 237 -11.60 4.53 -14.94
N GLN A 238 -10.89 4.79 -16.04
CA GLN A 238 -11.27 4.29 -17.37
C GLN A 238 -11.36 2.76 -17.40
N LEU A 239 -10.30 2.06 -16.96
CA LEU A 239 -10.26 0.60 -16.95
C LEU A 239 -11.39 0.01 -16.11
N TRP A 240 -11.72 0.65 -14.99
CA TRP A 240 -12.86 0.26 -14.16
C TRP A 240 -14.20 0.54 -14.85
N VAL A 241 -14.33 1.67 -15.55
CA VAL A 241 -15.53 1.99 -16.32
C VAL A 241 -15.79 0.97 -17.41
N GLU A 242 -14.74 0.56 -18.11
CA GLU A 242 -14.76 -0.38 -19.23
C GLU A 242 -14.84 -1.86 -18.79
N GLU A 243 -14.82 -2.15 -17.49
CA GLU A 243 -14.80 -3.52 -16.94
C GLU A 243 -13.62 -4.34 -17.50
N SER A 244 -12.48 -3.68 -17.66
CA SER A 244 -11.29 -4.29 -18.23
C SER A 244 -10.70 -5.35 -17.30
N GLU A 245 -10.40 -6.53 -17.84
CA GLU A 245 -9.67 -7.60 -17.14
C GLU A 245 -8.27 -7.16 -16.68
N ALA A 246 -7.72 -6.11 -17.31
CA ALA A 246 -6.41 -5.54 -16.97
C ALA A 246 -6.45 -4.60 -15.76
N LEU A 247 -7.63 -4.29 -15.20
CA LEU A 247 -7.77 -3.32 -14.10
C LEU A 247 -6.92 -3.69 -12.89
N ASP A 248 -7.04 -4.92 -12.39
CA ASP A 248 -6.39 -5.32 -11.15
C ASP A 248 -4.87 -5.33 -11.28
N GLU A 249 -4.36 -5.83 -12.41
CA GLU A 249 -2.93 -5.80 -12.72
C GLU A 249 -2.42 -4.35 -12.85
N ALA A 250 -3.19 -3.48 -13.51
CA ALA A 250 -2.81 -2.07 -13.67
C ALA A 250 -2.78 -1.34 -12.33
N VAL A 251 -3.79 -1.53 -11.47
CA VAL A 251 -3.84 -0.92 -10.13
C VAL A 251 -2.72 -1.45 -9.25
N ALA A 252 -2.51 -2.77 -9.21
CA ALA A 252 -1.42 -3.36 -8.45
C ALA A 252 -0.06 -2.78 -8.87
N ARG A 253 0.17 -2.63 -10.18
CA ARG A 253 1.40 -2.04 -10.71
C ARG A 253 1.56 -0.55 -10.41
N MET A 254 0.47 0.21 -10.38
CA MET A 254 0.51 1.65 -10.04
C MET A 254 0.83 1.86 -8.56
N LEU A 255 0.30 1.00 -7.68
CA LEU A 255 0.28 1.21 -6.23
C LEU A 255 1.37 0.46 -5.46
N VAL A 256 1.72 -0.76 -5.89
CA VAL A 256 2.62 -1.63 -5.14
C VAL A 256 4.00 -1.62 -5.78
N GLU A 257 4.98 -1.21 -4.98
CA GLU A 257 6.39 -1.31 -5.32
C GLU A 257 6.90 -2.70 -4.87
N ASP A 258 7.44 -3.48 -5.81
CA ASP A 258 8.26 -4.66 -5.51
C ASP A 258 9.73 -4.35 -5.81
N GLU A 259 10.25 -3.28 -5.21
CA GLU A 259 11.63 -2.86 -5.39
C GLU A 259 12.26 -2.55 -4.02
N GLY A 260 13.00 -3.53 -3.49
CA GLY A 260 13.78 -3.33 -2.26
C GLY A 260 13.13 -3.86 -0.99
N VAL A 261 13.95 -3.89 0.06
CA VAL A 261 13.53 -4.25 1.44
C VAL A 261 13.13 -3.02 2.27
N GLU A 262 13.63 -1.84 1.90
CA GLU A 262 13.42 -0.58 2.64
C GLU A 262 12.02 0.03 2.41
N GLU A 263 11.41 -0.26 1.25
CA GLU A 263 10.13 0.33 0.83
C GLU A 263 8.93 -0.60 1.08
N MET A 264 9.13 -1.67 1.85
CA MET A 264 8.06 -2.64 2.11
C MET A 264 6.97 -2.08 3.03
N ASP A 265 5.72 -2.33 2.68
CA ASP A 265 4.59 -2.16 3.59
C ASP A 265 4.57 -3.25 4.69
N LEU A 266 3.69 -3.10 5.69
CA LEU A 266 3.57 -4.01 6.83
C LEU A 266 3.19 -5.45 6.42
N ILE A 267 2.39 -5.60 5.36
CA ILE A 267 1.98 -6.91 4.84
C ILE A 267 3.17 -7.57 4.15
N GLN A 268 3.87 -6.84 3.29
CA GLN A 268 5.07 -7.32 2.59
C GLN A 268 6.18 -7.71 3.57
N GLN A 269 6.40 -6.92 4.62
CA GLN A 269 7.35 -7.27 5.69
C GLN A 269 6.95 -8.58 6.39
N ALA A 270 5.67 -8.73 6.74
CA ALA A 270 5.18 -9.95 7.39
C ALA A 270 5.27 -11.18 6.46
N GLN A 271 5.09 -11.01 5.16
CA GLN A 271 5.24 -12.07 4.15
C GLN A 271 6.72 -12.45 3.99
N LEU A 272 7.61 -11.47 3.81
CA LEU A 272 9.04 -11.73 3.68
C LEU A 272 9.60 -12.39 4.96
N ALA A 273 9.18 -11.96 6.15
CA ALA A 273 9.60 -12.58 7.41
C ALA A 273 9.21 -14.05 7.50
N GLN A 274 7.98 -14.41 7.08
CA GLN A 274 7.54 -15.81 7.03
C GLN A 274 8.33 -16.63 6.00
N LEU A 275 8.58 -16.05 4.83
CA LEU A 275 9.37 -16.68 3.78
C LEU A 275 10.82 -16.89 4.23
N THR A 276 11.43 -15.92 4.91
CA THR A 276 12.76 -16.03 5.52
C THR A 276 12.80 -17.12 6.58
N GLN A 277 11.76 -17.25 7.40
CA GLN A 277 11.68 -18.33 8.38
C GLN A 277 11.67 -19.70 7.68
N ARG A 278 10.80 -19.89 6.68
CA ARG A 278 10.72 -21.13 5.89
C ARG A 278 12.03 -21.44 5.18
N PHE A 279 12.64 -20.42 4.58
CA PHE A 279 13.95 -20.50 3.96
C PHE A 279 15.02 -20.99 4.94
N LEU A 280 15.12 -20.39 6.12
CA LEU A 280 16.08 -20.82 7.15
C LEU A 280 15.82 -22.25 7.62
N LYS A 281 14.55 -22.65 7.79
CA LYS A 281 14.20 -24.02 8.15
C LYS A 281 14.74 -25.03 7.14
N GLN A 282 14.65 -24.73 5.84
CA GLN A 282 15.20 -25.58 4.78
C GLN A 282 16.73 -25.48 4.70
N HIS A 283 17.29 -24.28 4.81
CA HIS A 283 18.74 -24.03 4.72
C HIS A 283 19.51 -24.75 5.83
N LEU A 284 18.98 -24.73 7.06
CA LEU A 284 19.58 -25.35 8.25
C LEU A 284 19.08 -26.78 8.48
N SER A 285 18.39 -27.38 7.51
CA SER A 285 17.92 -28.77 7.60
C SER A 285 19.04 -29.82 7.64
N PRO A 286 20.24 -29.67 7.03
CA PRO A 286 21.26 -30.71 7.12
C PRO A 286 21.76 -30.93 8.55
N ALA A 287 21.93 -32.18 8.98
CA ALA A 287 22.29 -32.51 10.37
C ALA A 287 23.59 -31.85 10.83
N TRP A 288 24.60 -31.76 9.95
CA TRP A 288 25.87 -31.10 10.23
C TRP A 288 25.71 -29.60 10.51
N PHE A 289 24.65 -28.96 10.00
CA PHE A 289 24.42 -27.52 10.16
C PHE A 289 23.64 -27.20 11.45
N ARG A 290 23.13 -28.21 12.16
CA ARG A 290 22.28 -28.07 13.35
C ARG A 290 23.08 -28.02 14.65
N SER A 291 24.23 -27.35 14.67
CA SER A 291 24.99 -27.18 15.91
C SER A 291 24.26 -26.28 16.91
N GLU A 292 24.62 -26.37 18.20
CA GLU A 292 23.99 -25.57 19.24
C GLU A 292 24.13 -24.06 18.95
N ALA A 293 25.31 -23.62 18.50
CA ALA A 293 25.57 -22.23 18.16
C ALA A 293 24.67 -21.75 17.01
N VAL A 294 24.55 -22.53 15.93
CA VAL A 294 23.70 -22.21 14.78
C VAL A 294 22.22 -22.13 15.19
N LEU A 295 21.74 -23.12 15.96
CA LEU A 295 20.34 -23.13 16.41
C LEU A 295 20.05 -22.00 17.40
N ALA A 296 21.00 -21.66 18.28
CA ALA A 296 20.86 -20.51 19.15
C ALA A 296 20.78 -19.20 18.36
N HIS A 297 21.61 -19.05 17.31
CA HIS A 297 21.57 -17.88 16.44
C HIS A 297 20.25 -17.78 15.66
N ALA A 298 19.74 -18.90 15.12
CA ALA A 298 18.43 -18.92 14.45
C ALA A 298 17.29 -18.51 15.39
N ARG A 299 17.38 -18.84 16.68
CA ARG A 299 16.40 -18.43 17.70
C ARG A 299 16.46 -16.94 18.05
N LEU A 300 17.53 -16.22 17.70
CA LEU A 300 17.56 -14.75 17.79
C LEU A 300 16.67 -14.10 16.72
N TYR A 301 16.54 -14.72 15.54
CA TYR A 301 15.62 -14.27 14.49
C TYR A 301 14.19 -14.69 14.80
N PHE A 302 14.01 -15.96 15.18
CA PHE A 302 12.69 -16.57 15.41
C PHE A 302 12.71 -17.39 16.70
N PRO A 303 12.16 -16.90 17.83
CA PRO A 303 12.29 -17.55 19.15
C PRO A 303 11.97 -19.05 19.17
N ASP A 304 10.94 -19.47 18.43
CA ASP A 304 10.48 -20.86 18.34
C ASP A 304 11.08 -21.64 17.15
N PHE A 305 12.26 -21.23 16.67
CA PHE A 305 12.87 -21.84 15.49
C PHE A 305 13.20 -23.32 15.69
N THR A 306 12.79 -24.11 14.70
CA THR A 306 13.12 -25.54 14.54
C THR A 306 13.43 -25.80 13.07
N PRO A 307 14.56 -26.45 12.72
CA PRO A 307 14.87 -26.81 11.33
C PRO A 307 13.77 -27.69 10.72
N ALA A 308 13.67 -27.68 9.39
CA ALA A 308 12.73 -28.53 8.69
C ALA A 308 13.17 -30.00 8.73
N ASP A 309 12.21 -30.90 8.95
CA ASP A 309 12.40 -32.35 8.82
C ASP A 309 11.98 -32.88 7.44
N ALA A 310 11.21 -32.09 6.69
CA ALA A 310 10.76 -32.39 5.33
C ALA A 310 11.01 -31.22 4.38
N SER A 311 11.14 -31.51 3.09
CA SER A 311 11.29 -30.49 2.06
C SER A 311 10.00 -29.67 1.87
N ASP A 312 10.14 -28.37 1.70
CA ASP A 312 9.07 -27.44 1.36
C ASP A 312 8.98 -27.31 -0.16
N GLY A 313 8.00 -28.00 -0.76
CA GLY A 313 7.87 -28.08 -2.22
C GLY A 313 7.43 -26.79 -2.91
N GLU A 314 6.86 -25.84 -2.16
CA GLU A 314 6.36 -24.56 -2.71
C GLU A 314 7.41 -23.45 -2.61
N LEU A 315 8.33 -23.56 -1.64
CA LEU A 315 9.34 -22.54 -1.34
C LEU A 315 10.16 -22.11 -2.56
N ALA A 316 10.57 -23.05 -3.41
CA ALA A 316 11.41 -22.72 -4.57
C ALA A 316 10.71 -21.72 -5.52
N GLY A 317 9.44 -21.97 -5.85
CA GLY A 317 8.67 -21.09 -6.73
C GLY A 317 8.39 -19.73 -6.10
N GLU A 318 8.16 -19.68 -4.78
CA GLU A 318 8.00 -18.41 -4.06
C GLU A 318 9.29 -17.59 -4.07
N LEU A 319 10.45 -18.22 -3.86
CA LEU A 319 11.75 -17.56 -3.90
C LEU A 319 12.10 -17.04 -5.29
N GLU A 320 11.79 -17.80 -6.35
CA GLU A 320 11.98 -17.36 -7.74
C GLU A 320 11.14 -16.11 -8.07
N SER A 321 9.95 -15.98 -7.49
CA SER A 321 9.05 -14.85 -7.72
C SER A 321 9.48 -13.55 -7.05
N LEU A 322 10.40 -13.60 -6.07
CA LEU A 322 10.88 -12.40 -5.37
C LEU A 322 11.63 -11.45 -6.30
N SER A 323 11.53 -10.15 -6.07
CA SER A 323 12.44 -9.19 -6.69
C SER A 323 13.91 -9.46 -6.30
N LYS A 324 14.83 -9.08 -7.19
CA LYS A 324 16.27 -9.27 -6.98
C LYS A 324 16.76 -8.72 -5.62
N PRO A 325 16.40 -7.50 -5.18
CA PRO A 325 16.83 -7.00 -3.87
C PRO A 325 16.37 -7.87 -2.70
N ARG A 326 15.17 -8.47 -2.77
CA ARG A 326 14.66 -9.37 -1.72
C ARG A 326 15.39 -10.71 -1.72
N ARG A 327 15.80 -11.22 -2.88
CA ARG A 327 16.70 -12.38 -2.97
C ARG A 327 18.10 -12.07 -2.42
N GLU A 328 18.62 -10.88 -2.70
CA GLU A 328 19.90 -10.40 -2.15
C GLU A 328 19.83 -10.26 -0.62
N PHE A 329 18.69 -9.84 -0.05
CA PHE A 329 18.46 -9.87 1.40
C PHE A 329 18.64 -11.28 2.00
N LEU A 330 18.17 -12.33 1.33
CA LEU A 330 18.39 -13.71 1.81
C LEU A 330 19.88 -14.11 1.78
N CYS A 331 20.70 -13.52 0.89
CA CYS A 331 22.15 -13.68 0.93
C CYS A 331 22.77 -13.06 2.19
N HIS A 332 22.26 -11.93 2.67
CA HIS A 332 22.65 -11.36 3.96
C HIS A 332 22.29 -12.29 5.12
N VAL A 333 21.07 -12.81 5.11
CA VAL A 333 20.63 -13.78 6.12
C VAL A 333 21.53 -15.02 6.13
N MET A 334 21.86 -15.61 4.97
CA MET A 334 22.77 -16.76 4.90
C MET A 334 24.18 -16.44 5.41
N LEU A 335 24.67 -15.23 5.17
CA LEU A 335 25.99 -14.79 5.63
C LEU A 335 26.10 -14.84 7.15
N ASP A 336 25.04 -14.43 7.85
CA ASP A 336 25.01 -14.42 9.31
C ASP A 336 25.29 -15.82 9.87
N PHE A 337 24.78 -16.87 9.21
CA PHE A 337 25.01 -18.28 9.57
C PHE A 337 26.37 -18.83 9.15
N CYS A 338 27.10 -18.17 8.25
CA CYS A 338 28.38 -18.68 7.75
C CYS A 338 29.51 -18.61 8.79
N ALA A 339 29.39 -17.73 9.79
CA ALA A 339 30.45 -17.47 10.77
C ALA A 339 30.07 -17.84 12.21
N VAL A 340 28.88 -18.41 12.42
CA VAL A 340 28.35 -18.69 13.78
C VAL A 340 29.14 -19.77 14.49
N ASP A 341 29.51 -20.81 13.77
CA ASP A 341 30.17 -21.99 14.32
C ASP A 341 31.50 -22.26 13.59
N PRO A 342 32.64 -21.95 14.23
CA PRO A 342 33.96 -22.19 13.66
C PRO A 342 34.24 -23.67 13.36
N ASP A 343 33.58 -24.60 14.05
CA ASP A 343 33.83 -26.04 13.90
C ASP A 343 33.24 -26.61 12.60
N LEU A 344 32.41 -25.82 11.90
CA LEU A 344 31.83 -26.19 10.61
C LEU A 344 32.73 -25.83 9.40
N ASP A 345 33.87 -25.18 9.65
CA ASP A 345 34.86 -24.78 8.64
C ASP A 345 34.21 -24.12 7.39
N ASP A 346 34.41 -24.72 6.21
CA ASP A 346 33.98 -24.22 4.91
C ASP A 346 32.53 -24.60 4.57
N LEU A 347 31.89 -25.51 5.33
CA LEU A 347 30.59 -26.10 4.97
C LEU A 347 29.45 -25.07 4.91
N PRO A 348 29.31 -24.13 5.86
CA PRO A 348 28.27 -23.10 5.80
C PRO A 348 28.38 -22.22 4.55
N VAL A 349 29.61 -21.81 4.19
CA VAL A 349 29.87 -21.00 3.01
C VAL A 349 29.58 -21.80 1.73
N ALA A 350 29.93 -23.08 1.69
CA ALA A 350 29.60 -23.96 0.57
C ALA A 350 28.07 -24.11 0.40
N ALA A 351 27.31 -24.26 1.49
CA ALA A 351 25.86 -24.34 1.46
C ALA A 351 25.23 -23.02 0.97
N ALA A 352 25.74 -21.88 1.44
CA ALA A 352 25.28 -20.57 1.01
C ALA A 352 25.60 -20.29 -0.47
N ILE A 353 26.72 -20.78 -1.01
CA ILE A 353 27.05 -20.70 -2.44
C ILE A 353 26.02 -21.44 -3.30
N GLU A 354 25.65 -22.68 -2.94
CA GLU A 354 24.63 -23.43 -3.70
C GLU A 354 23.28 -22.72 -3.64
N ARG A 355 22.87 -22.25 -2.46
CA ARG A 355 21.60 -21.51 -2.34
C ARG A 355 21.61 -20.18 -3.07
N ALA A 356 22.73 -19.47 -3.09
CA ALA A 356 22.86 -18.25 -3.88
C ALA A 356 22.81 -18.53 -5.39
N ARG A 357 23.15 -19.74 -5.88
CA ARG A 357 22.90 -20.13 -7.27
C ARG A 357 21.42 -20.32 -7.55
N ASP A 358 20.73 -21.05 -6.67
CA ASP A 358 19.29 -21.28 -6.78
C ASP A 358 18.51 -19.94 -6.79
N LEU A 359 18.97 -18.96 -6.01
CA LEU A 359 18.39 -17.61 -5.95
C LEU A 359 18.85 -16.67 -7.08
N GLU A 360 19.69 -17.13 -8.00
CA GLU A 360 20.33 -16.30 -9.04
C GLU A 360 21.12 -15.08 -8.48
N CYS A 361 21.61 -15.18 -7.25
CA CYS A 361 22.30 -14.12 -6.51
C CYS A 361 23.76 -14.46 -6.18
N LEU A 362 24.35 -15.48 -6.82
CA LEU A 362 25.73 -15.94 -6.54
C LEU A 362 26.76 -14.81 -6.57
N SER A 363 26.73 -13.98 -7.62
CA SER A 363 27.69 -12.86 -7.76
C SER A 363 27.58 -11.81 -6.65
N HIS A 364 26.38 -11.66 -6.07
CA HIS A 364 26.16 -10.79 -4.91
C HIS A 364 26.75 -11.44 -3.66
N PHE A 365 26.42 -12.72 -3.41
CA PHE A 365 26.94 -13.44 -2.25
C PHE A 365 28.48 -13.53 -2.24
N GLU A 366 29.13 -13.75 -3.39
CA GLU A 366 30.60 -13.76 -3.49
C GLU A 366 31.22 -12.43 -3.00
N LYS A 367 30.64 -11.30 -3.38
CA LYS A 367 31.12 -9.97 -2.92
C LYS A 367 30.91 -9.79 -1.42
N LEU A 368 29.75 -10.22 -0.93
CA LEU A 368 29.38 -10.13 0.48
C LEU A 368 30.32 -10.98 1.34
N ALA A 369 30.51 -12.25 0.99
CA ALA A 369 31.41 -13.17 1.69
C ALA A 369 32.88 -12.71 1.63
N ALA A 370 33.35 -12.19 0.49
CA ALA A 370 34.70 -11.63 0.39
C ALA A 370 34.90 -10.43 1.33
N LYS A 371 33.89 -9.56 1.45
CA LYS A 371 33.95 -8.34 2.24
C LYS A 371 33.84 -8.62 3.73
N GLU A 372 32.81 -9.33 4.15
CA GLU A 372 32.45 -9.48 5.57
C GLU A 372 33.20 -10.65 6.23
N LEU A 373 33.39 -11.78 5.52
CA LEU A 373 34.16 -12.93 6.03
C LEU A 373 35.65 -12.85 5.70
N LYS A 374 36.08 -11.82 4.95
CA LYS A 374 37.47 -11.60 4.53
C LYS A 374 38.08 -12.78 3.75
N LEU A 375 37.25 -13.54 3.04
CA LEU A 375 37.69 -14.67 2.24
C LEU A 375 38.48 -14.19 1.01
N LYS A 376 39.61 -14.84 0.73
CA LYS A 376 40.43 -14.51 -0.44
C LYS A 376 39.76 -15.04 -1.71
N ALA A 377 39.98 -14.35 -2.83
CA ALA A 377 39.43 -14.75 -4.13
C ALA A 377 39.75 -16.21 -4.54
N LYS A 378 40.93 -16.71 -4.15
CA LYS A 378 41.32 -18.11 -4.40
C LYS A 378 40.45 -19.10 -3.61
N ASP A 379 40.13 -18.77 -2.36
CA ASP A 379 39.35 -19.64 -1.47
C ASP A 379 37.89 -19.68 -1.90
N LEU A 380 37.31 -18.52 -2.24
CA LEU A 380 35.97 -18.44 -2.84
C LEU A 380 35.87 -19.21 -4.16
N LYS A 381 36.89 -19.11 -5.03
CA LYS A 381 36.92 -19.88 -6.28
C LYS A 381 36.93 -21.38 -6.01
N ARG A 382 37.78 -21.84 -5.07
CA ARG A 382 37.85 -23.25 -4.66
C ARG A 382 36.50 -23.73 -4.11
N LEU A 383 35.88 -22.96 -3.22
CA LEU A 383 34.60 -23.31 -2.61
C LEU A 383 33.50 -23.36 -3.66
N LYS A 384 33.48 -22.43 -4.61
CA LYS A 384 32.54 -22.47 -5.73
C LYS A 384 32.68 -23.73 -6.58
N GLU A 385 33.90 -24.15 -6.89
CA GLU A 385 34.13 -25.34 -7.71
C GLU A 385 33.80 -26.64 -6.97
N LYS A 386 33.93 -26.67 -5.63
CA LYS A 386 33.82 -27.87 -4.81
C LYS A 386 32.59 -27.92 -3.90
N SER A 387 31.72 -26.91 -3.91
CA SER A 387 30.62 -26.76 -2.96
C SER A 387 29.72 -27.99 -2.94
N SER A 388 29.30 -28.48 -4.12
CA SER A 388 28.43 -29.66 -4.20
C SER A 388 29.11 -30.93 -3.68
N GLU A 389 30.41 -31.12 -3.95
CA GLU A 389 31.19 -32.26 -3.47
C GLU A 389 31.37 -32.23 -1.94
N LEU A 390 31.69 -31.06 -1.39
CA LEU A 390 31.87 -30.84 0.05
C LEU A 390 30.58 -31.14 0.82
N LEU A 391 29.44 -30.65 0.31
CA LEU A 391 28.14 -30.86 0.94
C LEU A 391 27.70 -32.33 0.85
N ALA A 392 27.93 -32.99 -0.28
CA ALA A 392 27.63 -34.42 -0.44
C ALA A 392 28.46 -35.29 0.53
N ALA A 393 29.72 -34.95 0.76
CA ALA A 393 30.58 -35.67 1.71
C ALA A 393 30.21 -35.45 3.18
N ALA A 394 29.52 -34.33 3.49
CA ALA A 394 29.06 -34.00 4.84
C ALA A 394 27.65 -34.56 5.15
N GLN A 395 26.92 -35.05 4.15
CA GLN A 395 25.66 -35.76 4.38
C GLN A 395 25.97 -37.19 4.89
N PRO A 396 25.32 -37.64 5.98
CA PRO A 396 25.58 -38.94 6.59
C PRO A 396 25.17 -40.14 5.71
#